data_AF-A0A2E2RQA1-F1
#
_entry.id   AF-A0A2E2RQA1-F1
#
_cell.length_a   1.000
_cell.length_b   1.000
_cell.length_c   1.000
_cell.angle_alpha   90.00
_cell.angle_beta   90.00
_cell.angle_gamma   90.00
#
_symmetry.space_group_name_H-M   'P 1'
#
loop_
_entity.id
_entity.type
_entity.pdbx_description
1 polymer ?
#
loop_
_entity_poly.entity_id
_entity_poly.type
_entity_poly.pdbx_seq_one_letter_code
_entity_poly.pdbx_strand_id
1 'polypeptide(L)'
;MELPLTTNRWFTQGYATDTTQGQPHAIPKKNSQDSEAYYSRFQIASLIFTVDQFTASVSLDSFLDDDGLNKEAWLARGAEFEKFGGLLIQQGGTGKEFRPAIDLLCQFISDRYFPHTRSNQRTRIVSDGGFSSDQWMTINGVAWNWGDYAQAWDPSRTKRVFKLTPEKLKHAFETLAFQQCQLDPLERWYQLLQFISPRERDRLKHKALAAETIRSGAFMLRLLYQDLYGKELSHPNEVSSTVITHVPELAVRADARRHMEFVVNRFDLNPAPKLTLFVEGASEEAAIRAIFEHYFGAPPGTHQIEIVDLCGVDTATGGRKEDRFRAILRLVDYLHHHQTFTFLILDDENNARKLKEAAKGLASTLHASRHATRPEYIKIWRTSFEFDNFSATEIAKAMTTLAHGVVFKTDEVAACKKAKNPGAELSTLYNTRTNAGLNKIDLALQLVDMIFDTASHKAPTNRPLIRTLERVVRLAALNPFPTMEESWERNQASKYLGKKRTQVKTKPQK
;
A
#
# COMPACT_ATOMS: atom_id res chain seq x y z
N MET A 1 35.81 -16.25 -25.12
CA MET A 1 36.39 -16.53 -23.79
C MET A 1 35.51 -17.61 -23.17
N GLU A 2 35.95 -18.86 -23.24
CA GLU A 2 35.18 -20.00 -22.70
C GLU A 2 35.33 -20.02 -21.18
N LEU A 3 34.21 -19.98 -20.45
CA LEU A 3 34.22 -20.20 -19.00
C LEU A 3 34.77 -21.62 -18.72
N PRO A 4 35.51 -21.83 -17.61
CA PRO A 4 36.25 -23.06 -17.31
C PRO A 4 35.33 -24.20 -16.82
N LEU A 5 34.26 -24.48 -17.57
CA LEU A 5 33.29 -25.55 -17.32
C LEU A 5 33.59 -26.83 -18.09
N THR A 6 34.71 -26.90 -18.84
CA THR A 6 35.14 -28.10 -19.55
C THR A 6 35.52 -29.24 -18.62
N THR A 7 35.71 -28.98 -17.32
CA THR A 7 35.93 -30.01 -16.32
C THR A 7 34.77 -30.00 -15.34
N ASN A 8 34.15 -31.16 -15.11
CA ASN A 8 33.06 -31.39 -14.14
C ASN A 8 33.47 -31.14 -12.66
N ARG A 9 34.61 -30.47 -12.45
CA ARG A 9 35.36 -30.37 -11.21
C ARG A 9 34.56 -29.68 -10.11
N TRP A 10 33.73 -28.70 -10.46
CA TRP A 10 32.87 -28.00 -9.49
C TRP A 10 31.85 -28.94 -8.86
N PHE A 11 31.23 -29.80 -9.67
CA PHE A 11 30.27 -30.80 -9.21
C PHE A 11 30.94 -31.90 -8.39
N THR A 12 32.18 -32.27 -8.72
CA THR A 12 32.93 -33.29 -7.98
C THR A 12 33.50 -32.77 -6.66
N GLN A 13 33.84 -31.48 -6.58
CA GLN A 13 34.53 -30.89 -5.43
C GLN A 13 33.60 -30.16 -4.44
N GLY A 14 32.40 -29.76 -4.86
CA GLY A 14 31.39 -29.18 -3.97
C GLY A 14 31.64 -27.72 -3.55
N TYR A 15 32.57 -27.01 -4.20
CA TYR A 15 32.80 -25.58 -4.02
C TYR A 15 33.13 -24.89 -5.35
N ALA A 16 32.82 -23.60 -5.44
CA ALA A 16 33.15 -22.75 -6.59
C ALA A 16 34.45 -21.96 -6.31
N THR A 17 35.33 -21.88 -7.29
CA THR A 17 36.47 -20.95 -7.31
C THR A 17 36.11 -19.72 -8.11
N ASP A 18 36.47 -18.53 -7.62
CA ASP A 18 36.29 -17.26 -8.33
C ASP A 18 36.92 -17.34 -9.74
N THR A 19 36.08 -17.18 -10.76
CA THR A 19 36.48 -17.24 -12.17
C THR A 19 36.77 -15.87 -12.77
N THR A 20 36.66 -14.77 -12.02
CA THR A 20 36.77 -13.42 -12.57
C THR A 20 38.17 -13.09 -13.09
N GLN A 21 39.22 -13.80 -12.66
CA GLN A 21 40.60 -13.50 -13.08
C GLN A 21 41.31 -14.57 -13.91
N GLY A 22 40.72 -15.76 -14.12
CA GLY A 22 41.35 -16.82 -14.93
C GLY A 22 42.73 -17.29 -14.46
N GLN A 23 43.22 -16.81 -13.31
CA GLN A 23 44.48 -17.18 -12.70
C GLN A 23 44.27 -18.45 -11.86
N PRO A 24 45.16 -19.46 -11.95
CA PRO A 24 45.11 -20.61 -11.07
C PRO A 24 45.42 -20.18 -9.63
N HIS A 25 44.40 -20.08 -8.79
CA HIS A 25 44.58 -19.88 -7.36
C HIS A 25 44.84 -21.23 -6.67
N ALA A 26 45.88 -21.30 -5.84
CA ALA A 26 46.13 -22.46 -4.99
C ALA A 26 44.96 -22.60 -4.02
N ILE A 27 44.25 -23.73 -4.07
CA ILE A 27 43.20 -24.05 -3.11
C ILE A 27 43.86 -24.15 -1.73
N PRO A 28 43.44 -23.36 -0.72
CA PRO A 28 43.96 -23.48 0.63
C PRO A 28 43.78 -24.92 1.15
N LYS A 29 44.73 -25.42 1.93
CA LYS A 29 44.59 -26.74 2.55
C LYS A 29 43.35 -26.73 3.44
N LYS A 30 42.49 -27.75 3.31
CA LYS A 30 41.34 -28.01 4.21
C LYS A 30 41.83 -27.84 5.65
N ASN A 31 41.36 -26.80 6.35
CA ASN A 31 41.69 -26.45 7.75
C ASN A 31 42.89 -25.52 8.02
N SER A 32 43.35 -24.70 7.07
CA SER A 32 44.12 -23.50 7.47
C SER A 32 43.16 -22.49 8.13
N GLN A 33 43.54 -21.93 9.28
CA GLN A 33 42.83 -20.80 9.90
C GLN A 33 42.81 -19.54 9.02
N ASP A 34 43.56 -19.55 7.92
CA ASP A 34 43.70 -18.46 6.95
C ASP A 34 42.66 -18.50 5.80
N SER A 35 41.65 -19.36 5.87
CA SER A 35 40.63 -19.49 4.84
C SER A 35 39.22 -19.58 5.42
N GLU A 36 38.36 -18.63 5.07
CA GLU A 36 36.92 -18.69 5.37
C GLU A 36 36.13 -19.13 4.13
N ALA A 37 35.11 -19.96 4.34
CA ALA A 37 34.27 -20.42 3.26
C ALA A 37 33.32 -19.28 2.82
N TYR A 38 33.46 -18.82 1.58
CA TYR A 38 32.52 -17.89 0.98
C TYR A 38 31.26 -18.63 0.55
N TYR A 39 30.17 -18.47 1.31
CA TYR A 39 28.89 -19.08 0.99
C TYR A 39 28.05 -18.18 0.10
N SER A 40 27.55 -18.73 -1.00
CA SER A 40 26.49 -18.09 -1.76
C SER A 40 25.20 -18.09 -0.95
N ARG A 41 24.45 -16.99 -1.02
CA ARG A 41 23.12 -16.91 -0.40
C ARG A 41 22.15 -17.99 -0.87
N PHE A 42 22.36 -18.56 -2.06
CA PHE A 42 21.51 -19.63 -2.59
C PHE A 42 21.74 -20.99 -1.90
N GLN A 43 22.83 -21.15 -1.13
CA GLN A 43 23.09 -22.35 -0.34
C GLN A 43 22.30 -22.40 0.97
N ILE A 44 21.61 -21.32 1.34
CA ILE A 44 20.92 -21.22 2.63
C ILE A 44 19.86 -22.31 2.83
N ALA A 45 19.16 -22.70 1.76
CA ALA A 45 18.17 -23.79 1.81
C ALA A 45 18.83 -25.12 2.18
N SER A 46 19.92 -25.48 1.50
CA SER A 46 20.66 -26.71 1.74
C SER A 46 21.31 -26.74 3.12
N LEU A 47 21.86 -25.60 3.56
CA LEU A 47 22.47 -25.47 4.89
C LEU A 47 21.42 -25.63 5.99
N ILE A 48 20.28 -24.95 5.90
CA ILE A 48 19.18 -25.09 6.88
C ILE A 48 18.68 -26.53 6.91
N PHE A 49 18.44 -27.14 5.75
CA PHE A 49 18.02 -28.54 5.69
C PHE A 49 19.02 -29.48 6.38
N THR A 50 20.32 -29.26 6.16
CA THR A 50 21.37 -30.05 6.79
C THR A 50 21.39 -29.82 8.30
N VAL A 51 21.33 -28.56 8.76
CA VAL A 51 21.34 -28.24 10.20
C VAL A 51 20.11 -28.78 10.91
N ASP A 52 18.92 -28.66 10.31
CA ASP A 52 17.65 -29.17 10.86
C ASP A 52 17.70 -30.69 11.07
N GLN A 53 18.36 -31.43 10.17
CA GLN A 53 18.59 -32.87 10.31
C GLN A 53 19.42 -33.26 11.54
N PHE A 54 20.29 -32.36 12.02
CA PHE A 54 21.09 -32.56 13.23
C PHE A 54 20.55 -31.82 14.45
N THR A 55 19.39 -31.14 14.33
CA THR A 55 18.79 -30.37 15.42
C THR A 55 17.72 -31.20 16.12
N ALA A 56 18.04 -31.71 17.31
CA ALA A 56 17.05 -32.34 18.17
C ALA A 56 16.16 -31.27 18.84
N SER A 57 14.84 -31.39 18.70
CA SER A 57 13.86 -30.50 19.32
C SER A 57 12.99 -31.29 20.29
N VAL A 58 12.75 -30.73 21.48
CA VAL A 58 11.87 -31.33 22.51
C VAL A 58 10.86 -30.28 22.96
N SER A 59 9.59 -30.68 23.02
CA SER A 59 8.50 -29.86 23.56
C SER A 59 8.53 -29.91 25.09
N LEU A 60 8.58 -28.75 25.74
CA LEU A 60 8.58 -28.66 27.20
C LEU A 60 7.21 -28.98 27.80
N ASP A 61 6.11 -28.66 27.11
CA ASP A 61 4.76 -28.98 27.60
C ASP A 61 4.53 -30.50 27.56
N SER A 62 4.99 -31.15 26.50
CA SER A 62 5.01 -32.62 26.40
C SER A 62 5.94 -33.27 27.44
N PHE A 63 6.83 -32.50 28.05
CA PHE A 63 7.73 -32.96 29.11
C PHE A 63 7.12 -32.79 30.51
N LEU A 64 6.27 -31.78 30.71
CA LEU A 64 5.61 -31.54 31.99
C LEU A 64 4.35 -32.39 32.18
N ASP A 65 3.68 -32.78 31.09
CA ASP A 65 2.42 -33.54 31.11
C ASP A 65 2.61 -35.08 31.13
N ASP A 66 3.84 -35.59 31.12
CA ASP A 66 4.13 -37.03 31.04
C ASP A 66 4.78 -37.56 32.33
N ASP A 67 3.96 -38.09 33.24
CA ASP A 67 4.39 -38.76 34.48
C ASP A 67 5.31 -39.98 34.24
N GLY A 68 5.41 -40.48 32.99
CA GLY A 68 6.24 -41.61 32.58
C GLY A 68 7.65 -41.23 32.11
N LEU A 69 7.97 -39.93 32.00
CA LEU A 69 9.25 -39.43 31.47
C LEU A 69 10.36 -39.48 32.54
N ASN A 70 10.75 -40.70 32.89
CA ASN A 70 11.85 -40.98 33.82
C ASN A 70 13.23 -40.96 33.11
N LYS A 71 14.31 -41.12 33.90
CA LYS A 71 15.69 -41.14 33.38
C LYS A 71 15.91 -42.14 32.24
N GLU A 72 15.26 -43.30 32.30
CA GLU A 72 15.42 -44.37 31.30
C GLU A 72 14.72 -44.01 29.98
N ALA A 73 13.52 -43.45 30.04
CA ALA A 73 12.82 -42.92 28.88
C ALA A 73 13.63 -41.82 28.17
N TRP A 74 14.33 -40.97 28.92
CA TRP A 74 15.20 -39.94 28.36
C TRP A 74 16.44 -40.50 27.66
N LEU A 75 17.09 -41.50 28.27
CA LEU A 75 18.21 -42.20 27.65
C LEU A 75 17.79 -42.94 26.38
N ALA A 76 16.61 -43.55 26.37
CA ALA A 76 16.06 -44.21 25.19
C ALA A 76 15.81 -43.19 24.05
N ARG A 77 15.24 -42.02 24.36
CA ARG A 77 14.99 -40.96 23.37
C ARG A 77 16.28 -40.34 22.84
N GLY A 78 17.29 -40.17 23.71
CA GLY A 78 18.65 -39.79 23.30
C GLY A 78 19.28 -40.82 22.34
N ALA A 79 19.15 -42.11 22.65
CA ALA A 79 19.62 -43.19 21.78
C ALA A 79 18.86 -43.25 20.44
N GLU A 80 17.57 -42.92 20.42
CA GLU A 80 16.80 -42.77 19.17
C GLU A 80 17.30 -41.60 18.34
N PHE A 81 17.60 -40.44 18.94
CA PHE A 81 18.21 -39.31 18.23
C PHE A 81 19.58 -39.67 17.66
N GLU A 82 20.42 -40.37 18.42
CA GLU A 82 21.73 -40.83 17.96
C GLU A 82 21.61 -41.83 16.81
N LYS A 83 20.69 -42.79 16.91
CA LYS A 83 20.40 -43.76 15.84
C LYS A 83 19.88 -43.07 14.59
N PHE A 84 18.98 -42.09 14.73
CA PHE A 84 18.43 -41.33 13.62
C PHE A 84 19.51 -40.46 12.95
N GLY A 85 20.34 -39.78 13.74
CA GLY A 85 21.50 -39.03 13.24
C GLY A 85 22.50 -39.93 12.52
N GLY A 86 22.79 -41.11 13.06
CA GLY A 86 23.63 -42.12 12.40
C GLY A 86 23.07 -42.61 11.07
N LEU A 87 21.75 -42.86 11.00
CA LEU A 87 21.06 -43.20 9.75
C LEU A 87 21.11 -42.07 8.73
N LEU A 88 20.97 -40.81 9.15
CA LEU A 88 21.08 -39.65 8.27
C LEU A 88 22.51 -39.47 7.73
N ILE A 89 23.55 -39.75 8.53
CA ILE A 89 24.94 -39.74 8.08
C ILE A 89 25.17 -40.83 7.01
N GLN A 90 24.59 -42.02 7.21
CA GLN A 90 24.71 -43.15 6.28
C GLN A 90 23.88 -42.95 4.99
N GLN A 91 22.63 -42.50 5.10
CA GLN A 91 21.73 -42.21 3.98
C GLN A 91 22.05 -40.90 3.27
N GLY A 92 22.78 -40.00 3.94
CA GLY A 92 23.26 -38.75 3.40
C GLY A 92 24.10 -38.91 2.14
N GLY A 93 24.45 -40.14 1.72
CA GLY A 93 25.06 -40.49 0.42
C GLY A 93 24.17 -40.37 -0.82
N THR A 94 22.86 -40.60 -0.73
CA THR A 94 21.96 -40.65 -1.91
C THR A 94 21.32 -39.31 -2.27
N GLY A 95 21.28 -38.34 -1.34
CA GLY A 95 20.77 -36.97 -1.55
C GLY A 95 21.85 -35.92 -1.86
N LYS A 96 23.13 -36.30 -1.96
CA LYS A 96 24.28 -35.36 -2.02
C LYS A 96 24.30 -34.43 -3.22
N GLU A 97 23.72 -34.83 -4.34
CA GLU A 97 23.84 -34.05 -5.58
C GLU A 97 22.65 -33.12 -5.82
N PHE A 98 21.43 -33.50 -5.40
CA PHE A 98 20.22 -32.76 -5.78
C PHE A 98 20.16 -31.35 -5.18
N ARG A 99 20.29 -31.23 -3.86
CA ARG A 99 20.21 -29.93 -3.16
C ARG A 99 21.35 -28.99 -3.57
N PRO A 100 22.62 -29.41 -3.55
CA PRO A 100 23.72 -28.60 -4.09
C PRO A 100 23.56 -28.24 -5.57
N ALA A 101 22.96 -29.11 -6.40
CA ALA A 101 22.68 -28.77 -7.79
C ALA A 101 21.65 -27.64 -7.94
N ILE A 102 20.66 -27.55 -7.04
CA ILE A 102 19.73 -26.41 -6.99
C ILE A 102 20.49 -25.13 -6.63
N ASP A 103 21.34 -25.18 -5.61
CA ASP A 103 22.12 -24.01 -5.17
C ASP A 103 23.02 -23.49 -6.30
N LEU A 104 23.73 -24.39 -6.98
CA LEU A 104 24.56 -24.08 -8.15
C LEU A 104 23.74 -23.55 -9.32
N LEU A 105 22.56 -24.11 -9.57
CA LEU A 105 21.66 -23.62 -10.61
C LEU A 105 21.20 -22.18 -10.30
N CYS A 106 20.75 -21.91 -9.07
CA CYS A 106 20.35 -20.58 -8.64
C CYS A 106 21.52 -19.58 -8.74
N GLN A 107 22.72 -19.97 -8.32
CA GLN A 107 23.92 -19.15 -8.49
C GLN A 107 24.23 -18.90 -9.97
N PHE A 108 24.12 -19.91 -10.83
CA PHE A 108 24.43 -19.78 -12.26
C PHE A 108 23.48 -18.83 -12.99
N ILE A 109 22.21 -18.79 -12.58
CA ILE A 109 21.18 -17.97 -13.22
C ILE A 109 20.94 -16.63 -12.50
N SER A 110 21.70 -16.32 -11.45
CA SER A 110 21.46 -15.17 -10.57
C SER A 110 21.54 -13.85 -11.32
N ASP A 111 22.54 -13.67 -12.18
CA ASP A 111 22.74 -12.42 -12.90
C ASP A 111 21.53 -12.08 -13.77
N ARG A 112 20.89 -13.10 -14.35
CA ARG A 112 19.68 -12.93 -15.15
C ARG A 112 18.44 -12.68 -14.31
N TYR A 113 18.17 -13.53 -13.32
CA TYR A 113 16.86 -13.61 -12.68
C TYR A 113 16.79 -13.03 -11.28
N PHE A 114 17.88 -13.00 -10.53
CA PHE A 114 17.88 -12.49 -9.15
C PHE A 114 17.39 -11.03 -9.06
N PRO A 115 17.75 -10.10 -9.98
CA PRO A 115 17.23 -8.74 -9.96
C PRO A 115 15.70 -8.65 -9.98
N HIS A 116 15.00 -9.59 -10.63
CA HIS A 116 13.52 -9.62 -10.62
C HIS A 116 12.95 -9.96 -9.24
N THR A 117 13.70 -10.67 -8.40
CA THR A 117 13.33 -10.91 -6.99
C THR A 117 13.54 -9.67 -6.12
N ARG A 118 14.39 -8.73 -6.58
CA ARG A 118 14.77 -7.48 -5.92
C ARG A 118 13.84 -6.33 -6.34
N SER A 119 12.54 -6.61 -6.29
CA SER A 119 11.48 -5.70 -6.71
C SER A 119 10.44 -5.52 -5.62
N ASN A 120 9.88 -4.32 -5.50
CA ASN A 120 8.66 -4.07 -4.70
C ASN A 120 7.39 -4.08 -5.59
N GLN A 121 7.42 -4.89 -6.66
CA GLN A 121 6.47 -4.95 -7.79
C GLN A 121 6.41 -3.68 -8.67
N ARG A 122 6.74 -2.50 -8.14
CA ARG A 122 6.67 -1.21 -8.84
C ARG A 122 8.02 -0.73 -9.38
N THR A 123 9.08 -1.07 -8.66
CA THR A 123 10.45 -0.65 -8.95
C THR A 123 11.38 -1.84 -8.73
N ARG A 124 12.36 -1.98 -9.62
CA ARG A 124 13.36 -3.05 -9.57
C ARG A 124 14.74 -2.44 -9.39
N ILE A 125 15.52 -3.01 -8.48
CA ILE A 125 16.92 -2.62 -8.28
C ILE A 125 17.80 -3.51 -9.15
N VAL A 126 18.65 -2.87 -9.94
CA VAL A 126 19.65 -3.52 -10.79
C VAL A 126 20.97 -2.84 -10.50
N SER A 127 22.01 -3.62 -10.22
CA SER A 127 23.37 -3.11 -10.18
C SER A 127 23.92 -3.13 -11.59
N ASP A 128 24.21 -1.96 -12.15
CA ASP A 128 25.12 -1.85 -13.28
C ASP A 128 26.55 -1.75 -12.72
N GLY A 129 27.50 -2.35 -13.42
CA GLY A 129 28.88 -2.56 -12.99
C GLY A 129 29.53 -1.32 -12.40
N GLY A 130 30.38 -1.54 -11.40
CA GLY A 130 30.99 -0.49 -10.60
C GLY A 130 31.82 -1.06 -9.47
N PHE A 131 32.15 -0.19 -8.51
CA PHE A 131 32.86 -0.57 -7.30
C PHE A 131 31.91 -1.32 -6.35
N SER A 132 32.16 -2.62 -6.14
CA SER A 132 31.48 -3.43 -5.13
C SER A 132 32.52 -3.94 -4.14
N SER A 133 32.37 -3.61 -2.87
CA SER A 133 33.26 -4.08 -1.81
C SER A 133 32.45 -4.72 -0.69
N ASP A 134 32.84 -5.90 -0.25
CA ASP A 134 32.45 -6.48 1.03
C ASP A 134 33.70 -6.73 1.90
N GLN A 135 33.54 -7.46 3.01
CA GLN A 135 34.65 -7.79 3.91
C GLN A 135 35.72 -8.68 3.27
N TRP A 136 35.43 -9.31 2.13
CA TRP A 136 36.24 -10.35 1.48
C TRP A 136 36.72 -9.95 0.09
N MET A 137 35.92 -9.23 -0.68
CA MET A 137 36.15 -8.92 -2.07
C MET A 137 35.97 -7.43 -2.34
N THR A 138 36.89 -6.84 -3.08
CA THR A 138 36.72 -5.53 -3.72
C THR A 138 36.80 -5.72 -5.22
N ILE A 139 35.66 -5.55 -5.89
CA ILE A 139 35.51 -5.59 -7.34
C ILE A 139 35.43 -4.14 -7.80
N ASN A 140 36.42 -3.69 -8.57
CA ASN A 140 36.43 -2.36 -9.15
C ASN A 140 36.42 -2.46 -10.68
N GLY A 141 35.55 -1.70 -11.34
CA GLY A 141 35.68 -1.43 -12.77
C GLY A 141 35.27 -2.55 -13.73
N VAL A 142 34.42 -3.50 -13.32
CA VAL A 142 33.82 -4.42 -14.31
C VAL A 142 32.80 -3.64 -15.13
N ALA A 143 33.07 -3.46 -16.43
CA ALA A 143 32.12 -2.93 -17.41
C ALA A 143 31.01 -3.95 -17.65
N TRP A 144 30.14 -4.11 -16.66
CA TRP A 144 28.98 -4.99 -16.72
C TRP A 144 27.73 -4.14 -16.82
N ASN A 145 26.91 -4.36 -17.84
CA ASN A 145 25.59 -3.76 -17.97
C ASN A 145 24.56 -4.89 -17.92
N TRP A 146 23.62 -4.81 -16.97
CA TRP A 146 22.62 -5.87 -16.83
C TRP A 146 21.67 -5.92 -18.04
N GLY A 147 21.33 -4.78 -18.61
CA GLY A 147 20.45 -4.67 -19.77
C GLY A 147 21.00 -5.42 -20.98
N ASP A 148 22.27 -5.17 -21.31
CA ASP A 148 22.96 -5.85 -22.41
C ASP A 148 23.07 -7.37 -22.16
N TYR A 149 23.44 -7.75 -20.93
CA TYR A 149 23.49 -9.15 -20.52
C TYR A 149 22.12 -9.85 -20.64
N ALA A 150 21.05 -9.19 -20.19
CA ALA A 150 19.71 -9.73 -20.21
C ALA A 150 19.17 -9.89 -21.64
N GLN A 151 19.56 -9.01 -22.58
CA GLN A 151 19.21 -9.14 -23.99
C GLN A 151 19.95 -10.30 -24.67
N ALA A 152 21.22 -10.54 -24.31
CA ALA A 152 22.04 -11.61 -24.86
C ALA A 152 21.80 -12.98 -24.19
N TRP A 153 20.92 -13.06 -23.18
CA TRP A 153 20.70 -14.27 -22.39
C TRP A 153 20.04 -15.41 -23.20
N ASP A 154 20.71 -16.56 -23.28
CA ASP A 154 20.14 -17.81 -23.83
C ASP A 154 19.82 -18.80 -22.69
N PRO A 155 18.53 -18.97 -22.32
CA PRO A 155 18.15 -19.94 -21.28
C PRO A 155 18.46 -21.39 -21.70
N SER A 156 18.56 -21.69 -23.00
CA SER A 156 18.85 -23.03 -23.53
C SER A 156 20.25 -23.51 -23.11
N ARG A 157 21.19 -22.60 -22.88
CA ARG A 157 22.50 -22.93 -22.32
C ARG A 157 22.36 -23.57 -20.95
N THR A 158 21.57 -22.96 -20.06
CA THR A 158 21.29 -23.50 -18.72
C THR A 158 20.66 -24.89 -18.81
N LYS A 159 19.67 -25.06 -19.72
CA LYS A 159 19.04 -26.37 -19.98
C LYS A 159 20.07 -27.45 -20.36
N ARG A 160 21.01 -27.14 -21.25
CA ARG A 160 22.07 -28.09 -21.69
C ARG A 160 23.02 -28.43 -20.54
N VAL A 161 23.53 -27.42 -19.84
CA VAL A 161 24.53 -27.59 -18.76
C VAL A 161 23.97 -28.41 -17.60
N PHE A 162 22.76 -28.09 -17.14
CA PHE A 162 22.13 -28.76 -16.00
C PHE A 162 21.22 -29.94 -16.41
N LYS A 163 21.19 -30.30 -17.70
CA LYS A 163 20.32 -31.35 -18.27
C LYS A 163 18.87 -31.25 -17.79
N LEU A 164 18.32 -30.03 -17.86
CA LEU A 164 17.00 -29.69 -17.31
C LEU A 164 15.87 -30.25 -18.19
N THR A 165 14.99 -31.02 -17.54
CA THR A 165 13.66 -31.35 -18.06
C THR A 165 12.61 -30.50 -17.34
N PRO A 166 11.39 -30.35 -17.89
CA PRO A 166 10.30 -29.66 -17.19
C PRO A 166 10.09 -30.22 -15.78
N GLU A 167 10.13 -31.53 -15.61
CA GLU A 167 9.88 -32.22 -14.34
C GLU A 167 10.99 -31.91 -13.32
N LYS A 168 12.26 -31.93 -13.75
CA LYS A 168 13.39 -31.62 -12.87
C LYS A 168 13.36 -30.18 -12.38
N LEU A 169 13.10 -29.24 -13.29
CA LEU A 169 13.06 -27.82 -12.92
C LEU A 169 11.84 -27.49 -12.06
N LYS A 170 10.68 -28.10 -12.35
CA LYS A 170 9.49 -28.00 -11.52
C LYS A 170 9.73 -28.59 -10.12
N HIS A 171 10.38 -29.75 -10.02
CA HIS A 171 10.70 -30.37 -8.73
C HIS A 171 11.68 -29.52 -7.92
N ALA A 172 12.70 -28.92 -8.55
CA ALA A 172 13.60 -27.96 -7.90
C ALA A 172 12.84 -26.73 -7.38
N PHE A 173 11.95 -26.17 -8.20
CA PHE A 173 11.08 -25.05 -7.81
C PHE A 173 10.19 -25.40 -6.61
N GLU A 174 9.48 -26.52 -6.66
CA GLU A 174 8.57 -26.98 -5.59
C GLU A 174 9.34 -27.27 -4.30
N THR A 175 10.55 -27.83 -4.40
CA THR A 175 11.42 -28.08 -3.23
C THR A 175 11.74 -26.78 -2.49
N LEU A 176 12.16 -25.73 -3.20
CA LEU A 176 12.45 -24.44 -2.58
C LEU A 176 11.18 -23.74 -2.07
N ALA A 177 10.09 -23.77 -2.84
CA ALA A 177 8.82 -23.17 -2.45
C ALA A 177 8.25 -23.81 -1.17
N PHE A 178 8.26 -25.14 -1.08
CA PHE A 178 7.81 -25.86 0.10
C PHE A 178 8.70 -25.57 1.33
N GLN A 179 10.02 -25.59 1.15
CA GLN A 179 10.95 -25.32 2.25
C GLN A 179 10.83 -23.88 2.76
N GLN A 180 10.65 -22.90 1.87
CA GLN A 180 10.39 -21.52 2.28
C GLN A 180 9.13 -21.42 3.13
N CYS A 181 8.02 -22.01 2.67
CA CYS A 181 6.75 -21.99 3.39
C CYS A 181 6.89 -22.54 4.83
N GLN A 182 7.56 -23.69 5.00
CA GLN A 182 7.75 -24.28 6.33
C GLN A 182 8.59 -23.41 7.27
N LEU A 183 9.49 -22.61 6.72
CA LEU A 183 10.41 -21.78 7.48
C LEU A 183 9.83 -20.40 7.80
N ASP A 184 8.96 -19.86 6.94
CA ASP A 184 8.58 -18.45 6.91
C ASP A 184 7.60 -18.07 8.04
N PRO A 185 8.04 -17.33 9.07
CA PRO A 185 7.12 -16.85 10.10
C PRO A 185 6.15 -15.77 9.56
N LEU A 186 6.41 -15.23 8.37
CA LEU A 186 5.63 -14.19 7.72
C LEU A 186 4.86 -14.70 6.50
N GLU A 187 4.71 -16.02 6.34
CA GLU A 187 4.06 -16.64 5.18
C GLU A 187 2.71 -15.97 4.88
N ARG A 188 1.87 -15.78 5.91
CA ARG A 188 0.52 -15.17 5.78
C ARG A 188 0.52 -13.69 5.40
N TRP A 189 1.66 -13.01 5.49
CA TRP A 189 1.84 -11.59 5.20
C TRP A 189 2.47 -11.35 3.80
N TYR A 190 2.78 -12.40 3.04
CA TYR A 190 3.57 -12.28 1.80
C TYR A 190 2.97 -11.31 0.78
N GLN A 191 1.63 -11.24 0.71
CA GLN A 191 0.93 -10.35 -0.22
C GLN A 191 1.25 -8.88 0.02
N LEU A 192 1.51 -8.50 1.28
CA LEU A 192 1.98 -7.18 1.65
C LEU A 192 3.51 -7.07 1.48
N LEU A 193 4.26 -8.09 1.94
CA LEU A 193 5.73 -8.08 1.91
C LEU A 193 6.31 -7.88 0.50
N GLN A 194 5.67 -8.42 -0.54
CA GLN A 194 6.12 -8.23 -1.93
C GLN A 194 6.14 -6.77 -2.40
N PHE A 195 5.38 -5.87 -1.74
CA PHE A 195 5.36 -4.43 -2.02
C PHE A 195 6.31 -3.61 -1.12
N ILE A 196 6.96 -4.26 -0.15
CA ILE A 196 7.97 -3.65 0.70
C ILE A 196 9.28 -3.51 -0.09
N SER A 197 9.99 -2.41 0.16
CA SER A 197 11.27 -2.16 -0.50
C SER A 197 12.26 -3.32 -0.26
N PRO A 198 13.08 -3.69 -1.24
CA PRO A 198 14.10 -4.73 -1.04
C PRO A 198 15.04 -4.44 0.14
N ARG A 199 15.37 -3.15 0.37
CA ARG A 199 16.23 -2.71 1.47
C ARG A 199 15.65 -3.02 2.85
N GLU A 200 14.34 -2.84 3.04
CA GLU A 200 13.70 -3.20 4.32
C GLU A 200 13.59 -4.72 4.47
N ARG A 201 13.37 -5.46 3.38
CA ARG A 201 13.37 -6.93 3.44
C ARG A 201 14.75 -7.52 3.75
N ASP A 202 15.84 -6.85 3.36
CA ASP A 202 17.20 -7.23 3.76
C ASP A 202 17.46 -7.09 5.25
N ARG A 203 16.67 -6.26 5.96
CA ARG A 203 16.75 -6.08 7.41
C ARG A 203 16.01 -7.14 8.20
N LEU A 204 15.26 -8.03 7.53
CA LEU A 204 14.71 -9.24 8.16
C LEU A 204 15.87 -10.02 8.81
N LYS A 205 15.56 -10.79 9.86
CA LYS A 205 16.56 -11.59 10.58
C LYS A 205 16.12 -13.05 10.67
N HIS A 206 17.09 -13.93 10.91
CA HIS A 206 16.86 -15.35 11.20
C HIS A 206 15.95 -16.03 10.15
N LYS A 207 14.92 -16.77 10.60
CA LYS A 207 14.01 -17.53 9.76
C LYS A 207 13.31 -16.68 8.69
N ALA A 208 12.95 -15.43 8.99
CA ALA A 208 12.31 -14.54 8.03
C ALA A 208 13.23 -14.17 6.85
N LEU A 209 14.49 -13.81 7.13
CA LEU A 209 15.46 -13.49 6.08
C LEU A 209 15.83 -14.72 5.25
N ALA A 210 15.96 -15.86 5.93
CA ALA A 210 16.22 -17.13 5.27
C ALA A 210 15.07 -17.52 4.33
N ALA A 211 13.82 -17.48 4.81
CA ALA A 211 12.64 -17.72 3.99
C ALA A 211 12.57 -16.79 2.77
N GLU A 212 12.81 -15.49 2.98
CA GLU A 212 12.87 -14.51 1.88
C GLU A 212 13.93 -14.85 0.84
N THR A 213 15.11 -15.30 1.27
CA THR A 213 16.20 -15.70 0.38
C THR A 213 15.87 -16.97 -0.41
N ILE A 214 15.27 -17.98 0.25
CA ILE A 214 14.81 -19.21 -0.40
C ILE A 214 13.69 -18.90 -1.41
N ARG A 215 12.77 -17.99 -1.05
CA ARG A 215 11.70 -17.49 -1.93
C ARG A 215 12.25 -16.87 -3.20
N SER A 216 13.31 -16.06 -3.10
CA SER A 216 14.01 -15.49 -4.25
C SER A 216 14.54 -16.60 -5.17
N GLY A 217 15.18 -17.63 -4.60
CA GLY A 217 15.63 -18.80 -5.37
C GLY A 217 14.49 -19.49 -6.12
N ALA A 218 13.38 -19.79 -5.44
CA ALA A 218 12.19 -20.38 -6.06
C ALA A 218 11.63 -19.49 -7.19
N PHE A 219 11.55 -18.17 -6.94
CA PHE A 219 11.07 -17.22 -7.95
C PHE A 219 11.98 -17.16 -9.18
N MET A 220 13.30 -17.27 -9.02
CA MET A 220 14.22 -17.36 -10.15
C MET A 220 13.99 -18.63 -10.98
N LEU A 221 13.79 -19.78 -10.33
CA LEU A 221 13.48 -21.03 -11.03
C LEU A 221 12.15 -20.96 -11.78
N ARG A 222 11.15 -20.29 -11.21
CA ARG A 222 9.87 -19.99 -11.87
C ARG A 222 10.05 -19.20 -13.16
N LEU A 223 10.86 -18.14 -13.13
CA LEU A 223 11.15 -17.32 -14.33
C LEU A 223 11.94 -18.11 -15.38
N LEU A 224 12.94 -18.89 -14.97
CA LEU A 224 13.67 -19.77 -15.89
C LEU A 224 12.75 -20.81 -16.55
N TYR A 225 11.80 -21.37 -15.78
CA TYR A 225 10.84 -22.34 -16.29
C TYR A 225 9.93 -21.72 -17.36
N GLN A 226 9.48 -20.48 -17.14
CA GLN A 226 8.71 -19.73 -18.11
C GLN A 226 9.52 -19.47 -19.39
N ASP A 227 10.77 -19.03 -19.27
CA ASP A 227 11.65 -18.77 -20.42
C ASP A 227 11.95 -20.06 -21.23
N LEU A 228 12.10 -21.20 -20.57
CA LEU A 228 12.43 -22.47 -21.23
C LEU A 228 11.25 -23.20 -21.85
N TYR A 229 10.06 -23.07 -21.25
CA TYR A 229 8.92 -23.94 -21.56
C TYR A 229 7.62 -23.17 -21.85
N GLY A 230 7.63 -21.84 -21.77
CA GLY A 230 6.49 -20.98 -22.09
C GLY A 230 5.30 -21.12 -21.12
N LYS A 231 5.47 -21.82 -20.00
CA LYS A 231 4.43 -22.08 -19.01
C LYS A 231 4.76 -21.37 -17.71
N GLU A 232 3.77 -20.72 -17.11
CA GLU A 232 3.92 -20.06 -15.82
C GLU A 232 3.61 -21.04 -14.69
N LEU A 233 4.55 -21.20 -13.75
CA LEU A 233 4.30 -21.92 -12.50
C LEU A 233 3.58 -21.00 -11.49
N SER A 234 2.93 -21.58 -10.49
CA SER A 234 2.33 -20.83 -9.37
C SER A 234 3.36 -19.93 -8.67
N HIS A 235 2.90 -18.91 -7.97
CA HIS A 235 3.78 -18.12 -7.10
C HIS A 235 4.35 -19.03 -5.98
N PRO A 236 5.63 -18.87 -5.54
CA PRO A 236 6.22 -19.73 -4.49
C PRO A 236 5.34 -19.92 -3.25
N ASN A 237 4.77 -18.83 -2.73
CA ASN A 237 3.87 -18.83 -1.55
C ASN A 237 2.47 -19.42 -1.79
N GLU A 238 2.18 -19.91 -2.99
CA GLU A 238 0.89 -20.49 -3.37
C GLU A 238 1.01 -21.98 -3.74
N VAL A 239 2.19 -22.57 -3.57
CA VAL A 239 2.45 -23.99 -3.87
C VAL A 239 1.94 -24.91 -2.76
N SER A 240 2.13 -24.53 -1.51
CA SER A 240 1.79 -25.33 -0.32
C SER A 240 0.33 -25.24 0.10
N SER A 241 -0.38 -24.19 -0.32
CA SER A 241 -1.75 -23.89 0.12
C SER A 241 -2.74 -24.01 -1.04
N THR A 242 -3.88 -24.66 -0.81
CA THR A 242 -5.00 -24.59 -1.76
C THR A 242 -5.62 -23.20 -1.73
N VAL A 243 -5.33 -22.38 -2.73
CA VAL A 243 -5.94 -21.05 -2.86
C VAL A 243 -7.33 -21.18 -3.48
N ILE A 244 -8.37 -21.10 -2.65
CA ILE A 244 -9.77 -21.15 -3.08
C ILE A 244 -10.18 -19.84 -3.76
N THR A 245 -9.64 -18.70 -3.30
CA THR A 245 -9.93 -17.38 -3.85
C THR A 245 -8.69 -16.50 -3.73
N HIS A 246 -8.26 -15.93 -4.86
CA HIS A 246 -7.18 -14.95 -4.89
C HIS A 246 -7.74 -13.58 -4.51
N VAL A 247 -7.19 -13.00 -3.45
CA VAL A 247 -7.50 -11.62 -3.02
C VAL A 247 -6.21 -10.80 -3.12
N PRO A 248 -6.10 -9.84 -4.06
CA PRO A 248 -7.01 -9.62 -5.20
C PRO A 248 -6.86 -10.70 -6.28
N GLU A 249 -7.76 -10.64 -7.26
CA GLU A 249 -7.84 -11.56 -8.39
C GLU A 249 -6.54 -11.61 -9.20
N LEU A 250 -6.23 -12.77 -9.81
CA LEU A 250 -4.98 -12.96 -10.58
C LEU A 250 -4.80 -11.93 -11.70
N ALA A 251 -5.89 -11.58 -12.40
CA ALA A 251 -5.86 -10.60 -13.48
C ALA A 251 -5.39 -9.21 -13.01
N VAL A 252 -5.74 -8.83 -11.77
CA VAL A 252 -5.33 -7.55 -11.18
C VAL A 252 -3.84 -7.52 -10.89
N ARG A 253 -3.21 -8.68 -10.64
CA ARG A 253 -1.78 -8.76 -10.29
C ARG A 253 -0.85 -8.26 -11.39
N ALA A 254 -1.32 -8.22 -12.64
CA ALA A 254 -0.58 -7.67 -13.78
C ALA A 254 -0.42 -6.14 -13.69
N ASP A 255 -1.36 -5.43 -13.05
CA ASP A 255 -1.24 -4.01 -12.74
C ASP A 255 -0.73 -3.85 -11.30
N ALA A 256 0.57 -3.57 -11.16
CA ALA A 256 1.21 -3.41 -9.86
C ALA A 256 0.58 -2.30 -8.99
N ARG A 257 0.05 -1.23 -9.60
CA ARG A 257 -0.58 -0.13 -8.85
C ARG A 257 -1.92 -0.58 -8.28
N ARG A 258 -2.76 -1.21 -9.12
CA ARG A 258 -4.08 -1.70 -8.71
C ARG A 258 -3.99 -2.86 -7.72
N HIS A 259 -3.05 -3.78 -7.94
CA HIS A 259 -2.75 -4.86 -7.02
C HIS A 259 -2.32 -4.31 -5.66
N MET A 260 -1.44 -3.30 -5.63
CA MET A 260 -1.04 -2.66 -4.38
C MET A 260 -2.23 -2.03 -3.66
N GLU A 261 -3.08 -1.27 -4.37
CA GLU A 261 -4.28 -0.62 -3.82
C GLU A 261 -5.15 -1.63 -3.05
N PHE A 262 -5.49 -2.76 -3.67
CA PHE A 262 -6.32 -3.78 -3.02
C PHE A 262 -5.64 -4.52 -1.88
N VAL A 263 -4.33 -4.75 -1.98
CA VAL A 263 -3.55 -5.32 -0.87
C VAL A 263 -3.55 -4.35 0.31
N VAL A 264 -3.19 -3.08 0.12
CA VAL A 264 -3.16 -2.13 1.25
C VAL A 264 -4.55 -1.90 1.85
N ASN A 265 -5.62 -1.98 1.05
CA ASN A 265 -7.00 -1.95 1.55
C ASN A 265 -7.29 -3.14 2.46
N ARG A 266 -6.85 -4.35 2.10
CA ARG A 266 -7.03 -5.56 2.92
C ARG A 266 -6.34 -5.47 4.29
N PHE A 267 -5.22 -4.76 4.36
CA PHE A 267 -4.44 -4.57 5.59
C PHE A 267 -4.76 -3.26 6.32
N ASP A 268 -5.77 -2.50 5.87
CA ASP A 268 -6.12 -1.17 6.42
C ASP A 268 -4.93 -0.18 6.44
N LEU A 269 -4.05 -0.27 5.44
CA LEU A 269 -2.85 0.57 5.28
C LEU A 269 -3.02 1.66 4.20
N ASN A 270 -4.16 1.73 3.53
CA ASN A 270 -4.39 2.75 2.49
C ASN A 270 -4.51 4.14 3.13
N PRO A 271 -3.62 5.09 2.80
CA PRO A 271 -3.66 6.43 3.37
C PRO A 271 -4.71 7.34 2.71
N ALA A 272 -5.34 6.90 1.61
CA ALA A 272 -6.36 7.70 0.93
C ALA A 272 -7.53 8.00 1.88
N PRO A 273 -8.13 9.21 1.80
CA PRO A 273 -9.33 9.49 2.55
C PRO A 273 -10.51 8.68 2.00
N LYS A 274 -11.44 8.30 2.88
CA LYS A 274 -12.74 7.74 2.48
C LYS A 274 -13.68 8.83 1.97
N LEU A 275 -13.45 10.08 2.37
CA LEU A 275 -14.22 11.22 1.93
C LEU A 275 -13.36 12.50 1.89
N THR A 276 -13.47 13.25 0.80
CA THR A 276 -12.96 14.62 0.70
C THR A 276 -14.12 15.61 0.88
N LEU A 277 -14.00 16.48 1.89
CA LEU A 277 -14.91 17.56 2.19
C LEU A 277 -14.33 18.86 1.63
N PHE A 278 -14.91 19.35 0.55
CA PHE A 278 -14.58 20.66 0.01
C PHE A 278 -15.37 21.75 0.72
N VAL A 279 -14.66 22.78 1.16
CA VAL A 279 -15.21 23.99 1.80
C VAL A 279 -14.82 25.20 0.96
N GLU A 280 -15.55 26.30 1.08
CA GLU A 280 -15.36 27.48 0.24
C GLU A 280 -14.12 28.29 0.61
N GLY A 281 -13.80 28.39 1.90
CA GLY A 281 -12.71 29.22 2.40
C GLY A 281 -12.06 28.72 3.70
N ALA A 282 -10.87 29.24 3.98
CA ALA A 282 -10.07 28.93 5.17
C ALA A 282 -10.80 29.14 6.51
N SER A 283 -11.74 30.08 6.61
CA SER A 283 -12.54 30.29 7.83
C SER A 283 -13.49 29.12 8.11
N GLU A 284 -14.09 28.54 7.08
CA GLU A 284 -14.94 27.36 7.21
C GLU A 284 -14.10 26.12 7.54
N GLU A 285 -12.93 25.98 6.91
CA GLU A 285 -11.98 24.91 7.23
C GLU A 285 -11.61 24.95 8.72
N ALA A 286 -11.21 26.12 9.23
CA ALA A 286 -10.82 26.30 10.63
C ALA A 286 -11.99 25.96 11.58
N ALA A 287 -13.20 26.44 11.29
CA ALA A 287 -14.37 26.12 12.09
C ALA A 287 -14.69 24.62 12.10
N ILE A 288 -14.64 23.96 10.94
CA ILE A 288 -14.92 22.53 10.84
C ILE A 288 -13.87 21.73 11.60
N ARG A 289 -12.58 22.06 11.48
CA ARG A 289 -11.51 21.38 12.23
C ARG A 289 -11.72 21.51 13.74
N ALA A 290 -12.03 22.71 14.24
CA ALA A 290 -12.34 22.92 15.65
C ALA A 290 -13.56 22.09 16.11
N ILE A 291 -14.61 22.01 15.28
CA ILE A 291 -15.77 21.15 15.56
C ILE A 291 -15.39 19.66 15.61
N PHE A 292 -14.50 19.18 14.73
CA PHE A 292 -14.01 17.80 14.78
C PHE A 292 -13.32 17.49 16.10
N GLU A 293 -12.47 18.38 16.57
CA GLU A 293 -11.78 18.23 17.85
C GLU A 293 -12.75 18.26 19.04
N HIS A 294 -13.66 19.24 19.10
CA HIS A 294 -14.53 19.44 20.25
C HIS A 294 -15.77 18.52 20.28
N TYR A 295 -16.41 18.27 19.15
CA TYR A 295 -17.67 17.52 19.08
C TYR A 295 -17.46 16.04 18.75
N PHE A 296 -16.60 15.74 17.78
CA PHE A 296 -16.32 14.36 17.37
C PHE A 296 -15.17 13.73 18.16
N GLY A 297 -14.47 14.52 18.98
CA GLY A 297 -13.41 14.07 19.89
C GLY A 297 -12.12 13.63 19.19
N ALA A 298 -11.99 13.89 17.89
CA ALA A 298 -10.81 13.51 17.11
C ALA A 298 -10.71 14.33 15.82
N PRO A 299 -9.49 14.53 15.29
CA PRO A 299 -9.31 15.28 14.05
C PRO A 299 -10.00 14.60 12.85
N PRO A 300 -10.26 15.34 11.75
CA PRO A 300 -10.91 14.80 10.55
C PRO A 300 -10.19 13.56 9.97
N GLY A 301 -8.86 13.53 10.04
CA GLY A 301 -8.05 12.42 9.55
C GLY A 301 -8.33 11.08 10.24
N THR A 302 -8.66 11.08 11.55
CA THR A 302 -9.07 9.86 12.28
C THR A 302 -10.36 9.27 11.73
N HIS A 303 -11.21 10.11 11.13
CA HIS A 303 -12.45 9.71 10.47
C HIS A 303 -12.24 9.38 8.98
N GLN A 304 -10.98 9.37 8.52
CA GLN A 304 -10.58 9.22 7.12
C GLN A 304 -11.21 10.30 6.22
N ILE A 305 -11.33 11.53 6.75
CA ILE A 305 -11.86 12.69 6.04
C ILE A 305 -10.72 13.68 5.78
N GLU A 306 -10.56 14.05 4.50
CA GLU A 306 -9.69 15.16 4.08
C GLU A 306 -10.54 16.41 3.87
N ILE A 307 -10.15 17.54 4.46
CA ILE A 307 -10.80 18.84 4.23
C ILE A 307 -9.93 19.62 3.26
N VAL A 308 -10.55 20.17 2.22
CA VAL A 308 -9.87 20.95 1.17
C VAL A 308 -10.56 22.29 1.00
N ASP A 309 -9.80 23.37 1.21
CA ASP A 309 -10.21 24.73 0.88
C ASP A 309 -10.19 24.94 -0.65
N LEU A 310 -11.32 25.40 -1.19
CA LEU A 310 -11.47 25.75 -2.60
C LEU A 310 -10.89 27.13 -2.94
N CYS A 311 -10.54 27.96 -1.96
CA CYS A 311 -10.10 29.34 -2.12
C CYS A 311 -11.11 30.16 -2.95
N GLY A 312 -12.39 29.96 -2.66
CA GLY A 312 -13.53 30.51 -3.40
C GLY A 312 -13.96 29.68 -4.61
N VAL A 313 -15.28 29.67 -4.87
CA VAL A 313 -15.88 28.89 -5.97
C VAL A 313 -15.34 29.29 -7.34
N ASP A 314 -14.97 30.56 -7.53
CA ASP A 314 -14.45 31.07 -8.80
C ASP A 314 -13.04 30.52 -9.13
N THR A 315 -12.25 30.18 -8.11
CA THR A 315 -10.92 29.56 -8.26
C THR A 315 -11.05 28.08 -8.63
N ALA A 316 -11.96 27.36 -7.95
CA ALA A 316 -12.24 25.94 -8.18
C ALA A 316 -12.87 25.64 -9.55
N THR A 317 -13.46 26.66 -10.19
CA THR A 317 -14.21 26.49 -11.43
C THR A 317 -13.34 26.64 -12.69
N GLY A 318 -12.15 27.23 -12.60
CA GLY A 318 -11.26 27.37 -13.76
C GLY A 318 -11.69 28.50 -14.73
N GLY A 319 -10.72 29.03 -15.46
CA GLY A 319 -10.83 30.34 -16.12
C GLY A 319 -11.69 30.43 -17.39
N ARG A 320 -12.10 29.31 -18.01
CA ARG A 320 -12.87 29.32 -19.26
C ARG A 320 -14.37 29.27 -19.00
N LYS A 321 -15.15 30.18 -19.60
CA LYS A 321 -16.62 30.30 -19.46
C LYS A 321 -17.38 28.99 -19.68
N GLU A 322 -16.89 28.11 -20.56
CA GLU A 322 -17.53 26.83 -20.90
C GLU A 322 -17.18 25.67 -19.95
N ASP A 323 -16.10 25.80 -19.18
CA ASP A 323 -15.56 24.72 -18.34
C ASP A 323 -15.72 24.98 -16.84
N ARG A 324 -16.32 26.12 -16.46
CA ARG A 324 -16.40 26.59 -15.06
C ARG A 324 -16.79 25.48 -14.08
N PHE A 325 -17.88 24.76 -14.31
CA PHE A 325 -18.31 23.73 -13.34
C PHE A 325 -17.75 22.33 -13.62
N ARG A 326 -17.14 22.13 -14.80
CA ARG A 326 -16.67 20.82 -15.22
C ARG A 326 -15.39 20.41 -14.52
N ALA A 327 -14.50 21.35 -14.19
CA ALA A 327 -13.24 21.02 -13.52
C ALA A 327 -13.47 20.34 -12.16
N ILE A 328 -14.20 20.99 -11.25
CA ILE A 328 -14.53 20.43 -9.94
C ILE A 328 -15.34 19.14 -10.05
N LEU A 329 -16.30 19.05 -10.97
CA LEU A 329 -17.10 17.83 -11.13
C LEU A 329 -16.31 16.67 -11.76
N ARG A 330 -15.30 16.93 -12.59
CA ARG A 330 -14.36 15.92 -13.08
C ARG A 330 -13.43 15.44 -11.96
N LEU A 331 -12.97 16.35 -11.11
CA LEU A 331 -12.21 15.98 -9.91
C LEU A 331 -13.06 15.09 -8.99
N VAL A 332 -14.32 15.46 -8.75
CA VAL A 332 -15.27 14.64 -7.99
C VAL A 332 -15.44 13.26 -8.65
N ASP A 333 -15.61 13.19 -9.96
CA ASP A 333 -15.75 11.91 -10.67
C ASP A 333 -14.51 11.03 -10.54
N TYR A 334 -13.32 11.64 -10.61
CA TYR A 334 -12.03 10.99 -10.40
C TYR A 334 -11.88 10.45 -8.97
N LEU A 335 -12.19 11.27 -7.95
CA LEU A 335 -12.17 10.83 -6.55
C LEU A 335 -13.15 9.67 -6.32
N HIS A 336 -14.37 9.77 -6.86
CA HIS A 336 -15.34 8.68 -6.80
C HIS A 336 -14.86 7.40 -7.50
N HIS A 337 -14.16 7.51 -8.63
CA HIS A 337 -13.55 6.36 -9.31
C HIS A 337 -12.51 5.66 -8.41
N HIS A 338 -11.74 6.44 -7.65
CA HIS A 338 -10.81 5.95 -6.63
C HIS A 338 -11.45 5.75 -5.25
N GLN A 339 -12.76 5.51 -5.19
CA GLN A 339 -13.50 5.11 -3.99
C GLN A 339 -13.42 6.15 -2.85
N THR A 340 -13.18 7.41 -3.17
CA THR A 340 -13.20 8.53 -2.22
C THR A 340 -14.50 9.30 -2.42
N PHE A 341 -15.39 9.33 -1.44
CA PHE A 341 -16.59 10.16 -1.51
C PHE A 341 -16.23 11.63 -1.59
N THR A 342 -17.07 12.43 -2.25
CA THR A 342 -16.90 13.87 -2.25
C THR A 342 -18.15 14.57 -1.72
N PHE A 343 -17.94 15.51 -0.79
CA PHE A 343 -18.98 16.37 -0.26
C PHE A 343 -18.54 17.83 -0.36
N LEU A 344 -19.42 18.72 -0.81
CA LEU A 344 -19.13 20.14 -1.00
C LEU A 344 -20.04 20.95 -0.07
N ILE A 345 -19.45 21.87 0.70
CA ILE A 345 -20.16 22.89 1.47
C ILE A 345 -19.78 24.25 0.88
N LEU A 346 -20.78 25.01 0.45
CA LEU A 346 -20.62 26.29 -0.26
C LEU A 346 -21.62 27.33 0.28
N ASP A 347 -21.25 28.61 0.24
CA ASP A 347 -22.17 29.72 0.41
C ASP A 347 -23.07 29.91 -0.81
N ASP A 348 -24.19 30.62 -0.62
CA ASP A 348 -25.16 30.88 -1.68
C ASP A 348 -24.73 32.03 -2.61
N GLU A 349 -23.51 31.95 -3.11
CA GLU A 349 -22.97 32.95 -4.03
C GLU A 349 -23.17 32.54 -5.51
N ASN A 350 -23.12 33.54 -6.41
CA ASN A 350 -23.57 33.53 -7.82
C ASN A 350 -23.45 32.20 -8.61
N ASN A 351 -22.44 31.39 -8.33
CA ASN A 351 -22.06 30.19 -9.06
C ASN A 351 -22.38 28.86 -8.33
N ALA A 352 -22.63 28.86 -7.01
CA ALA A 352 -22.86 27.64 -6.23
C ALA A 352 -24.15 26.90 -6.66
N ARG A 353 -25.25 27.64 -6.84
CA ARG A 353 -26.51 27.05 -7.35
C ARG A 353 -26.35 26.48 -8.75
N LYS A 354 -25.60 27.14 -9.63
CA LYS A 354 -25.33 26.67 -11.00
C LYS A 354 -24.50 25.38 -11.00
N LEU A 355 -23.51 25.27 -10.11
CA LEU A 355 -22.74 24.03 -9.91
C LEU A 355 -23.65 22.86 -9.50
N LYS A 356 -24.55 23.10 -8.54
CA LYS A 356 -25.50 22.07 -8.07
C LYS A 356 -26.47 21.63 -9.15
N GLU A 357 -26.92 22.54 -10.01
CA GLU A 357 -27.74 22.19 -11.18
C GLU A 357 -26.92 21.40 -12.22
N ALA A 358 -25.69 21.80 -12.52
CA ALA A 358 -24.82 21.08 -13.44
C ALA A 358 -24.54 19.63 -12.97
N ALA A 359 -24.39 19.43 -11.66
CA ALA A 359 -24.19 18.12 -11.06
C ALA A 359 -25.36 17.14 -11.26
N LYS A 360 -26.59 17.63 -11.52
CA LYS A 360 -27.76 16.76 -11.77
C LYS A 360 -27.64 15.98 -13.08
N GLY A 361 -27.03 16.60 -14.11
CA GLY A 361 -27.02 16.07 -15.48
C GLY A 361 -25.67 15.58 -15.97
N LEU A 362 -24.57 15.87 -15.24
CA LEU A 362 -23.24 15.48 -15.70
C LEU A 362 -23.03 13.97 -15.57
N ALA A 363 -22.91 13.30 -16.71
CA ALA A 363 -22.51 11.90 -16.78
C ALA A 363 -21.08 11.71 -16.28
N SER A 364 -20.84 10.62 -15.57
CA SER A 364 -19.47 10.20 -15.25
C SER A 364 -18.73 9.87 -16.55
N THR A 365 -17.49 10.34 -16.64
CA THR A 365 -16.56 10.00 -17.74
C THR A 365 -15.82 8.71 -17.46
N LEU A 366 -15.74 8.30 -16.20
CA LEU A 366 -15.02 7.12 -15.73
C LEU A 366 -15.95 5.91 -15.51
N HIS A 367 -17.27 6.11 -15.49
CA HIS A 367 -18.23 5.03 -15.33
C HIS A 367 -19.58 5.30 -16.04
N ALA A 368 -19.86 4.55 -17.11
CA ALA A 368 -20.95 4.84 -18.04
C ALA A 368 -22.36 4.86 -17.39
N SER A 369 -22.59 4.04 -16.35
CA SER A 369 -23.93 3.83 -15.77
C SER A 369 -24.34 4.82 -14.68
N ARG A 370 -23.50 5.81 -14.32
CA ARG A 370 -23.80 6.78 -13.26
C ARG A 370 -23.51 8.22 -13.67
N HIS A 371 -24.10 9.15 -12.94
CA HIS A 371 -23.68 10.56 -12.95
C HIS A 371 -22.38 10.72 -12.17
N ALA A 372 -21.68 11.84 -12.41
CA ALA A 372 -20.41 12.15 -11.75
C ALA A 372 -20.55 12.21 -10.21
N THR A 373 -21.66 12.75 -9.72
CA THR A 373 -21.94 12.87 -8.29
C THR A 373 -23.44 12.89 -8.00
N ARG A 374 -23.79 13.04 -6.72
CA ARG A 374 -25.15 13.29 -6.26
C ARG A 374 -25.32 14.77 -5.91
N PRO A 375 -26.39 15.44 -6.38
CA PRO A 375 -26.70 16.81 -5.98
C PRO A 375 -26.90 16.97 -4.46
N GLU A 376 -27.25 15.87 -3.77
CA GLU A 376 -27.41 15.86 -2.31
C GLU A 376 -26.10 15.94 -1.54
N TYR A 377 -24.95 15.77 -2.20
CA TYR A 377 -23.61 15.96 -1.63
C TYR A 377 -23.08 17.38 -1.82
N ILE A 378 -23.84 18.24 -2.50
CA ILE A 378 -23.55 19.66 -2.62
C ILE A 378 -24.50 20.41 -1.68
N LYS A 379 -23.99 20.71 -0.49
CA LYS A 379 -24.65 21.56 0.51
C LYS A 379 -24.35 23.01 0.16
N ILE A 380 -25.41 23.78 -0.03
CA ILE A 380 -25.34 25.23 -0.16
C ILE A 380 -26.02 25.80 1.09
N TRP A 381 -25.38 26.77 1.74
CA TRP A 381 -26.03 27.60 2.76
C TRP A 381 -27.16 28.42 2.11
N ARG A 382 -28.13 28.90 2.88
CA ARG A 382 -29.24 29.71 2.36
C ARG A 382 -28.89 31.18 2.31
N THR A 383 -28.07 31.63 3.25
CA THR A 383 -27.65 33.02 3.36
C THR A 383 -26.14 33.14 3.36
N SER A 384 -25.48 32.66 4.42
CA SER A 384 -24.03 32.46 4.48
C SER A 384 -23.72 31.45 5.58
N PHE A 385 -22.47 30.98 5.63
CA PHE A 385 -21.95 30.14 6.69
C PHE A 385 -22.29 30.71 8.08
N GLU A 386 -22.09 32.01 8.30
CA GLU A 386 -22.34 32.65 9.59
C GLU A 386 -23.85 32.68 9.90
N PHE A 387 -24.67 33.21 8.99
CA PHE A 387 -26.09 33.49 9.26
C PHE A 387 -27.00 32.26 9.23
N ASP A 388 -26.56 31.15 8.64
CA ASP A 388 -27.27 29.87 8.68
C ASP A 388 -26.98 29.07 9.94
N ASN A 389 -25.80 29.25 10.54
CA ASN A 389 -25.33 28.45 11.67
C ASN A 389 -25.43 29.18 13.01
N PHE A 390 -25.37 30.52 12.98
CA PHE A 390 -25.33 31.38 14.16
C PHE A 390 -26.41 32.46 14.10
N SER A 391 -26.91 32.86 15.27
CA SER A 391 -27.83 33.99 15.38
C SER A 391 -27.08 35.32 15.26
N ALA A 392 -27.81 36.39 14.91
CA ALA A 392 -27.24 37.74 14.91
C ALA A 392 -26.72 38.16 16.31
N THR A 393 -27.28 37.61 17.39
CA THR A 393 -26.80 37.85 18.76
C THR A 393 -25.44 37.20 19.00
N GLU A 394 -25.25 35.95 18.55
CA GLU A 394 -23.97 35.23 18.66
C GLU A 394 -22.89 35.91 17.83
N ILE A 395 -23.20 36.28 16.59
CA ILE A 395 -22.27 36.99 15.69
C ILE A 395 -21.88 38.35 16.29
N ALA A 396 -22.84 39.13 16.81
CA ALA A 396 -22.53 40.41 17.45
C ALA A 396 -21.64 40.25 18.69
N LYS A 397 -21.90 39.24 19.53
CA LYS A 397 -21.06 38.91 20.69
C LYS A 397 -19.64 38.53 20.25
N ALA A 398 -19.51 37.71 19.21
CA ALA A 398 -18.21 37.27 18.70
C ALA A 398 -17.41 38.46 18.14
N MET A 399 -18.03 39.30 17.32
CA MET A 399 -17.40 40.52 16.79
C MET A 399 -16.99 41.50 17.90
N THR A 400 -17.84 41.68 18.93
CA THR A 400 -17.52 42.52 20.09
C THR A 400 -16.32 42.00 20.87
N THR A 401 -16.19 40.68 20.99
CA THR A 401 -15.06 40.03 21.68
C THR A 401 -13.74 40.30 20.93
N LEU A 402 -13.78 40.26 19.60
CA LEU A 402 -12.60 40.51 18.75
C LEU A 402 -12.24 42.00 18.65
N ALA A 403 -13.20 42.90 18.85
CA ALA A 403 -13.04 44.32 18.58
C ALA A 403 -12.49 45.16 19.75
N HIS A 404 -11.95 44.52 20.78
CA HIS A 404 -11.20 45.13 21.90
C HIS A 404 -11.68 46.54 22.33
N GLY A 405 -12.97 46.68 22.66
CA GLY A 405 -13.56 47.93 23.17
C GLY A 405 -14.70 48.51 22.31
N VAL A 406 -14.93 47.97 21.11
CA VAL A 406 -16.10 48.34 20.29
C VAL A 406 -17.21 47.30 20.42
N VAL A 407 -18.42 47.77 20.78
CA VAL A 407 -19.61 46.93 20.94
C VAL A 407 -20.45 46.93 19.67
N PHE A 408 -20.73 45.75 19.13
CA PHE A 408 -21.63 45.54 18.00
C PHE A 408 -23.03 45.19 18.49
N LYS A 409 -24.05 45.83 17.93
CA LYS A 409 -25.45 45.56 18.29
C LYS A 409 -26.03 44.46 17.40
N THR A 410 -26.97 43.71 17.96
CA THR A 410 -27.68 42.64 17.22
C THR A 410 -28.40 43.18 15.98
N ASP A 411 -29.01 44.36 16.05
CA ASP A 411 -29.72 44.96 14.92
C ASP A 411 -28.80 45.35 13.76
N GLU A 412 -27.57 45.77 14.07
CA GLU A 412 -26.55 46.11 13.08
C GLU A 412 -26.13 44.87 12.29
N VAL A 413 -25.85 43.78 13.02
CA VAL A 413 -25.53 42.47 12.43
C VAL A 413 -26.72 41.87 11.68
N ALA A 414 -27.94 42.04 12.19
CA ALA A 414 -29.16 41.58 11.52
C ALA A 414 -29.43 42.33 10.21
N ALA A 415 -29.01 43.60 10.10
CA ALA A 415 -29.08 44.35 8.86
C ALA A 415 -28.15 43.78 7.78
N CYS A 416 -26.94 43.34 8.15
CA CYS A 416 -25.99 42.71 7.22
C CYS A 416 -26.57 41.46 6.52
N LYS A 417 -27.44 40.72 7.21
CA LYS A 417 -28.11 39.53 6.65
C LYS A 417 -28.93 39.82 5.38
N LYS A 418 -29.42 41.06 5.22
CA LYS A 418 -30.26 41.47 4.07
C LYS A 418 -29.43 41.88 2.85
N ALA A 419 -28.11 42.01 2.99
CA ALA A 419 -27.23 42.35 1.88
C ALA A 419 -27.12 41.20 0.86
N LYS A 420 -26.69 41.53 -0.36
CA LYS A 420 -26.48 40.53 -1.42
C LYS A 420 -25.34 39.56 -1.08
N ASN A 421 -24.30 40.03 -0.40
CA ASN A 421 -23.22 39.21 0.16
C ASN A 421 -23.12 39.50 1.67
N PRO A 422 -23.84 38.74 2.51
CA PRO A 422 -23.89 38.98 3.95
C PRO A 422 -22.52 38.88 4.64
N GLY A 423 -21.66 37.95 4.20
CA GLY A 423 -20.33 37.76 4.77
C GLY A 423 -19.39 38.93 4.47
N ALA A 424 -19.45 39.50 3.26
CA ALA A 424 -18.70 40.72 2.93
C ALA A 424 -19.22 41.93 3.71
N GLU A 425 -20.54 42.05 3.90
CA GLU A 425 -21.15 43.15 4.66
C GLU A 425 -20.73 43.12 6.14
N LEU A 426 -20.57 41.94 6.74
CA LEU A 426 -20.01 41.79 8.10
C LEU A 426 -18.59 42.35 8.19
N SER A 427 -17.73 42.04 7.20
CA SER A 427 -16.38 42.59 7.15
C SER A 427 -16.38 44.11 6.99
N THR A 428 -17.28 44.66 6.17
CA THR A 428 -17.45 46.11 6.00
C THR A 428 -17.91 46.79 7.29
N LEU A 429 -18.91 46.22 7.97
CA LEU A 429 -19.41 46.72 9.25
C LEU A 429 -18.30 46.74 10.30
N TYR A 430 -17.53 45.65 10.41
CA TYR A 430 -16.42 45.57 11.36
C TYR A 430 -15.38 46.65 11.09
N ASN A 431 -14.92 46.76 9.84
CA ASN A 431 -13.90 47.74 9.44
C ASN A 431 -14.35 49.18 9.69
N THR A 432 -15.60 49.49 9.38
CA THR A 432 -16.18 50.83 9.61
C THR A 432 -16.20 51.19 11.10
N ARG A 433 -16.34 50.19 11.99
CA ARG A 433 -16.45 50.39 13.43
C ARG A 433 -15.10 50.38 14.17
N THR A 434 -14.14 49.61 13.68
CA THR A 434 -12.85 49.39 14.36
C THR A 434 -11.66 50.02 13.65
N ASN A 435 -11.84 50.49 12.41
CA ASN A 435 -10.75 50.84 11.48
C ASN A 435 -9.73 49.71 11.27
N ALA A 436 -10.14 48.45 11.46
CA ALA A 436 -9.32 47.27 11.28
C ALA A 436 -10.06 46.20 10.46
N GLY A 437 -9.31 45.39 9.72
CA GLY A 437 -9.87 44.26 8.98
C GLY A 437 -10.40 43.17 9.93
N LEU A 438 -11.57 42.61 9.63
CA LEU A 438 -12.09 41.44 10.35
C LEU A 438 -11.28 40.20 9.98
N ASN A 439 -10.60 39.59 10.95
CA ASN A 439 -10.04 38.26 10.76
C ASN A 439 -11.17 37.22 10.78
N LYS A 440 -11.51 36.70 9.59
CA LYS A 440 -12.60 35.72 9.43
C LYS A 440 -12.31 34.38 10.12
N ILE A 441 -11.04 34.00 10.24
CA ILE A 441 -10.65 32.76 10.93
C ILE A 441 -10.94 32.90 12.42
N ASP A 442 -10.49 34.01 13.04
CA ASP A 442 -10.73 34.27 14.46
C ASP A 442 -12.22 34.39 14.76
N LEU A 443 -12.99 35.04 13.87
CA LEU A 443 -14.46 35.08 14.00
C LEU A 443 -15.06 33.67 13.98
N ALA A 444 -14.63 32.82 13.04
CA ALA A 444 -15.16 31.48 12.89
C ALA A 444 -14.85 30.60 14.12
N LEU A 445 -13.62 30.69 14.66
CA LEU A 445 -13.24 29.98 15.89
C LEU A 445 -14.03 30.49 17.10
N GLN A 446 -14.16 31.81 17.26
CA GLN A 446 -14.93 32.41 18.35
C GLN A 446 -16.41 32.02 18.30
N LEU A 447 -16.97 31.86 17.10
CA LEU A 447 -18.32 31.35 16.89
C LEU A 447 -18.46 29.87 17.23
N VAL A 448 -17.46 29.05 16.91
CA VAL A 448 -17.42 27.63 17.29
C VAL A 448 -17.39 27.46 18.81
N ASP A 449 -16.62 28.27 19.54
CA ASP A 449 -16.61 28.25 21.00
C ASP A 449 -18.01 28.47 21.58
N MET A 450 -18.80 29.36 20.97
CA MET A 450 -20.18 29.63 21.37
C MET A 450 -21.15 28.46 21.10
N ILE A 451 -20.80 27.52 20.21
CA ILE A 451 -21.57 26.27 20.02
C ILE A 451 -21.49 25.42 21.29
N PHE A 452 -20.32 25.39 21.93
CA PHE A 452 -20.03 24.52 23.07
C PHE A 452 -20.12 25.22 24.42
N ASP A 453 -20.41 26.53 24.43
CA ASP A 453 -20.71 27.28 25.65
C ASP A 453 -21.95 26.70 26.36
N THR A 454 -21.78 26.30 27.62
CA THR A 454 -22.85 25.76 28.47
C THR A 454 -24.02 26.74 28.67
N ALA A 455 -23.79 28.04 28.49
CA ALA A 455 -24.84 29.06 28.55
C ALA A 455 -25.66 29.18 27.24
N SER A 456 -25.29 28.44 26.18
CA SER A 456 -25.98 28.48 24.89
C SER A 456 -27.35 27.80 24.97
N HIS A 457 -28.41 28.52 24.60
CA HIS A 457 -29.78 27.96 24.58
C HIS A 457 -30.00 26.88 23.52
N LYS A 458 -29.08 26.71 22.56
CA LYS A 458 -29.23 25.79 21.44
C LYS A 458 -28.17 24.69 21.49
N ALA A 459 -28.62 23.46 21.75
CA ALA A 459 -27.77 22.28 21.76
C ALA A 459 -26.95 22.15 20.45
N PRO A 460 -25.68 21.69 20.52
CA PRO A 460 -24.82 21.50 19.35
C PRO A 460 -25.47 20.67 18.24
N THR A 461 -26.14 19.56 18.58
CA THR A 461 -26.86 18.66 17.66
C THR A 461 -27.96 19.35 16.83
N ASN A 462 -28.45 20.50 17.28
CA ASN A 462 -29.47 21.30 16.59
C ASN A 462 -28.87 22.35 15.64
N ARG A 463 -27.54 22.47 15.57
CA ARG A 463 -26.85 23.35 14.61
C ARG A 463 -26.83 22.71 13.22
N PRO A 464 -27.19 23.46 12.15
CA PRO A 464 -27.17 22.94 10.78
C PRO A 464 -25.78 22.43 10.32
N LEU A 465 -24.71 23.10 10.72
CA LEU A 465 -23.33 22.67 10.48
C LEU A 465 -23.04 21.31 11.11
N ILE A 466 -23.36 21.13 12.41
CA ILE A 466 -23.16 19.86 13.11
C ILE A 466 -23.91 18.71 12.42
N ARG A 467 -25.19 18.89 12.09
CA ARG A 467 -25.97 17.88 11.35
C ARG A 467 -25.39 17.56 9.96
N THR A 468 -24.81 18.56 9.31
CA THR A 468 -24.13 18.36 8.01
C THR A 468 -22.88 17.53 8.21
N LEU A 469 -22.06 17.83 9.21
CA LEU A 469 -20.83 17.10 9.51
C LEU A 469 -21.11 15.68 10.02
N GLU A 470 -22.15 15.45 10.82
CA GLU A 470 -22.60 14.09 11.21
C GLU A 470 -22.92 13.23 9.98
N ARG A 471 -23.56 13.82 8.97
CA ARG A 471 -23.82 13.15 7.70
C ARG A 471 -22.53 12.85 6.94
N VAL A 472 -21.57 13.78 6.94
CA VAL A 472 -20.26 13.58 6.31
C VAL A 472 -19.51 12.43 6.98
N VAL A 473 -19.43 12.44 8.31
CA VAL A 473 -18.81 11.36 9.11
C VAL A 473 -19.47 10.02 8.84
N ARG A 474 -20.81 9.97 8.82
CA ARG A 474 -21.55 8.75 8.52
C ARG A 474 -21.27 8.24 7.11
N LEU A 475 -21.14 9.12 6.11
CA LEU A 475 -20.82 8.72 4.74
C LEU A 475 -19.40 8.16 4.63
N ALA A 476 -18.42 8.78 5.29
CA ALA A 476 -17.05 8.28 5.34
C ALA A 476 -16.99 6.89 6.01
N ALA A 477 -17.67 6.72 7.15
CA ALA A 477 -17.70 5.44 7.87
C ALA A 477 -18.33 4.30 7.05
N LEU A 478 -19.32 4.60 6.21
CA LEU A 478 -20.02 3.62 5.37
C LEU A 478 -19.32 3.35 4.02
N ASN A 479 -18.11 3.87 3.81
CA ASN A 479 -17.35 3.70 2.57
C ASN A 479 -16.16 2.74 2.76
N PRO A 480 -16.36 1.41 2.72
CA PRO A 480 -15.25 0.49 2.80
C PRO A 480 -14.41 0.55 1.52
N PHE A 481 -13.08 0.56 1.66
CA PHE A 481 -12.21 0.41 0.50
C PHE A 481 -12.29 -1.01 -0.06
N PRO A 482 -12.38 -1.18 -1.38
CA PRO A 482 -12.47 -2.50 -1.99
C PRO A 482 -11.16 -3.26 -1.90
N THR A 483 -11.22 -4.56 -1.62
CA THR A 483 -10.06 -5.45 -1.60
C THR A 483 -9.96 -6.33 -2.85
N MET A 484 -10.93 -6.20 -3.77
CA MET A 484 -11.08 -6.98 -5.00
C MET A 484 -11.71 -6.11 -6.09
N GLU A 485 -11.45 -6.44 -7.35
CA GLU A 485 -12.01 -5.72 -8.50
C GLU A 485 -13.54 -5.83 -8.50
N GLU A 486 -14.09 -7.01 -8.23
CA GLU A 486 -15.54 -7.21 -8.14
C GLU A 486 -16.20 -6.27 -7.12
N SER A 487 -15.57 -6.11 -5.95
CA SER A 487 -16.07 -5.20 -4.91
C SER A 487 -15.98 -3.74 -5.32
N TRP A 488 -14.92 -3.37 -6.06
CA TRP A 488 -14.76 -2.03 -6.60
C TRP A 488 -15.84 -1.74 -7.65
N GLU A 489 -16.08 -2.65 -8.60
CA GLU A 489 -17.11 -2.52 -9.64
C GLU A 489 -18.50 -2.40 -9.03
N ARG A 490 -18.80 -3.20 -8.00
CA ARG A 490 -20.06 -3.12 -7.25
C ARG A 490 -20.26 -1.75 -6.60
N ASN A 491 -19.20 -1.19 -6.01
CA ASN A 491 -19.23 0.16 -5.46
C ASN A 491 -19.45 1.21 -6.56
N GLN A 492 -18.78 1.09 -7.71
CA GLN A 492 -18.96 2.01 -8.85
C GLN A 492 -20.38 1.95 -9.44
N ALA A 493 -20.99 0.77 -9.47
CA ALA A 493 -22.37 0.58 -9.90
C ALA A 493 -23.42 0.97 -8.82
N SER A 494 -22.97 1.34 -7.62
CA SER A 494 -23.86 1.74 -6.53
C SER A 494 -24.52 3.09 -6.78
N LYS A 495 -25.60 3.36 -6.04
CA LYS A 495 -26.26 4.67 -6.06
C LYS A 495 -25.58 5.70 -5.14
N TYR A 496 -24.52 5.33 -4.44
CA TYR A 496 -23.89 6.20 -3.45
C TYR A 496 -22.89 7.15 -4.10
N LEU A 497 -22.02 6.70 -5.00
CA LEU A 497 -21.04 7.56 -5.70
C LEU A 497 -21.69 8.46 -6.75
N GLY A 498 -22.81 8.03 -7.31
CA GLY A 498 -23.60 8.84 -8.25
C GLY A 498 -24.97 8.24 -8.48
N LYS A 499 -25.94 9.05 -8.93
CA LYS A 499 -27.25 8.51 -9.33
C LYS A 499 -27.09 7.66 -10.58
N LYS A 500 -27.71 6.46 -10.59
CA LYS A 500 -27.77 5.61 -11.79
C LYS A 500 -28.38 6.39 -12.96
N ARG A 501 -27.77 6.26 -14.13
CA ARG A 501 -28.31 6.77 -15.39
C ARG A 501 -29.29 5.74 -15.92
N THR A 502 -30.50 6.18 -16.27
CA THR A 502 -31.41 5.36 -17.06
C THR A 502 -30.75 5.16 -18.41
N GLN A 503 -30.34 3.94 -18.75
CA GLN A 503 -29.86 3.65 -20.09
C GLN A 503 -31.02 3.92 -21.06
N VAL A 504 -30.88 4.96 -21.89
CA VAL A 504 -31.71 5.08 -23.09
C VAL A 504 -31.33 3.87 -23.94
N LYS A 505 -32.23 2.89 -24.06
CA LYS A 505 -32.05 1.76 -24.99
C LYS A 505 -31.87 2.36 -26.38
N THR A 506 -30.65 2.46 -26.87
CA THR A 506 -30.39 2.64 -28.28
C THR A 506 -30.96 1.41 -28.97
N LYS A 507 -32.06 1.59 -29.72
CA LYS A 507 -32.54 0.54 -30.62
C LYS A 507 -31.37 0.15 -31.53
N PRO A 508 -31.05 -1.13 -31.68
CA PRO A 508 -30.07 -1.55 -32.68
C PRO A 508 -30.56 -1.04 -34.04
N GLN A 509 -29.69 -0.32 -34.74
CA GLN A 509 -29.91 -0.02 -36.15
C GLN A 509 -29.96 -1.37 -36.88
N LYS A 510 -31.07 -1.60 -37.58
CA LYS A 510 -31.30 -2.77 -38.42
C LYS A 510 -30.42 -2.71 -39.66
#